data_AF-A0AAJ2DVN9-F1
#
_entry.id   AF-A0AAJ2DVN9-F1
#
_cell.length_a   1.000
_cell.length_b   1.000
_cell.length_c   1.000
_cell.angle_alpha   90.00
_cell.angle_beta   90.00
_cell.angle_gamma   90.00
#
_symmetry.space_group_name_H-M   'P 1'
#
loop_
_entity.id
_entity.type
_entity.pdbx_description
1 polymer ?
#
loop_
_entity_poly.entity_id
_entity_poly.type
_entity_poly.pdbx_seq_one_letter_code
_entity_poly.pdbx_strand_id
1 'polypeptide(L)'
;MAAAGARDFWTVNGSRDFGFIPAGLTPTAAEATPVRLQRGDAQALWGYDHIWADHAPWVRNTGLSIPMLLLTKLSQPGAVYGSEVSSKFKVGIQLAPQAVLILKYSGGAEPFFGVTSLYLRRTKLDGDFIGRFRGCSHAQALLKANPVFELAEFAQRADGDAYAAAPQQITASISTRKHRRTKHDLRAALPPTGTEG
;
A
#
# COMPACT_ATOMS: atom_id res chain seq x y z
N MET A 1 -11.41 -33.39 18.62
CA MET A 1 -12.04 -32.16 18.11
C MET A 1 -10.97 -31.09 18.02
N ALA A 2 -10.66 -30.61 16.82
CA ALA A 2 -9.60 -29.62 16.61
C ALA A 2 -9.93 -28.33 17.37
N ALA A 3 -9.01 -27.88 18.23
CA ALA A 3 -9.10 -26.59 18.88
C ALA A 3 -9.24 -25.51 17.81
N ALA A 4 -10.11 -24.52 18.04
CA ALA A 4 -10.30 -23.36 17.20
C ALA A 4 -8.93 -22.74 16.90
N GLY A 5 -8.42 -22.98 15.68
CA GLY A 5 -7.07 -22.61 15.29
C GLY A 5 -6.84 -21.13 15.55
N ALA A 6 -5.79 -20.83 16.31
CA ALA A 6 -5.28 -19.47 16.44
C ALA A 6 -5.15 -18.90 15.02
N ARG A 7 -5.96 -17.89 14.71
CA ARG A 7 -5.87 -17.22 13.41
C ARG A 7 -4.57 -16.43 13.44
N ASP A 8 -3.55 -16.91 12.73
CA ASP A 8 -2.27 -16.21 12.56
C ASP A 8 -2.51 -14.90 11.82
N PHE A 9 -2.54 -13.81 12.58
CA PHE A 9 -2.66 -12.46 12.05
C PHE A 9 -1.30 -11.77 12.07
N TRP A 10 -1.00 -11.07 10.99
CA TRP A 10 0.11 -10.13 10.98
C TRP A 10 -0.19 -8.97 11.93
N THR A 11 0.86 -8.41 12.52
CA THR A 11 0.74 -7.22 13.38
C THR A 11 1.72 -6.14 12.94
N VAL A 12 1.35 -4.88 13.14
CA VAL A 12 2.24 -3.73 13.05
C VAL A 12 2.10 -2.93 14.34
N ASN A 13 3.22 -2.65 15.01
CA ASN A 13 3.25 -2.00 16.32
C ASN A 13 2.35 -2.70 17.36
N GLY A 14 2.29 -4.03 17.32
CA GLY A 14 1.43 -4.84 18.20
C GLY A 14 -0.07 -4.80 17.88
N SER A 15 -0.50 -4.00 16.88
CA SER A 15 -1.89 -4.01 16.40
C SER A 15 -2.09 -5.03 15.29
N ARG A 16 -3.14 -5.86 15.41
CA ARG A 16 -3.64 -6.72 14.32
C ARG A 16 -4.64 -6.02 13.40
N ASP A 17 -5.13 -4.85 13.84
CA ASP A 17 -6.10 -4.06 13.10
C ASP A 17 -5.34 -3.05 12.24
N PHE A 18 -5.41 -3.21 10.93
CA PHE A 18 -4.70 -2.36 9.97
C PHE A 18 -5.48 -1.10 9.60
N GLY A 19 -6.77 -1.08 9.95
CA GLY A 19 -7.70 0.00 9.66
C GLY A 19 -9.13 -0.47 9.87
N PHE A 20 -10.08 0.41 9.58
CA PHE A 20 -11.50 0.15 9.79
C PHE A 20 -12.31 0.53 8.57
N ILE A 21 -13.25 -0.33 8.19
CA ILE A 21 -14.33 0.00 7.28
C ILE A 21 -15.42 0.67 8.13
N PRO A 22 -15.81 1.93 7.83
CA PRO A 22 -16.81 2.63 8.62
C PRO A 22 -18.18 1.96 8.54
N ALA A 23 -18.96 2.12 9.62
CA ALA A 23 -20.34 1.67 9.69
C ALA A 23 -21.16 2.20 8.50
N GLY A 24 -22.01 1.36 7.93
CA GLY A 24 -22.89 1.71 6.82
C GLY A 24 -22.21 1.84 5.46
N LEU A 25 -20.89 1.70 5.35
CA LEU A 25 -20.20 1.70 4.05
C LEU A 25 -20.42 0.42 3.26
N THR A 26 -20.71 -0.70 3.93
CA THR A 26 -21.14 -1.94 3.27
C THR A 26 -22.36 -2.53 3.99
N PRO A 27 -23.19 -3.34 3.31
CA PRO A 27 -24.36 -3.96 3.94
C PRO A 27 -24.02 -4.85 5.15
N THR A 28 -22.80 -5.40 5.21
CA THR A 28 -22.35 -6.27 6.30
C THR A 28 -21.67 -5.52 7.45
N ALA A 29 -21.35 -4.23 7.28
CA ALA A 29 -20.68 -3.41 8.27
C ALA A 29 -21.70 -2.55 9.02
N ALA A 30 -22.47 -3.17 9.94
CA ALA A 30 -23.39 -2.43 10.82
C ALA A 30 -22.64 -1.46 11.76
N GLU A 31 -21.41 -1.82 12.12
CA GLU A 31 -20.50 -1.03 12.96
C GLU A 31 -19.15 -0.84 12.24
N ALA A 32 -18.31 0.04 12.79
CA ALA A 32 -16.94 0.20 12.31
C ALA A 32 -16.19 -1.12 12.46
N THR A 33 -15.88 -1.76 11.33
CA THR A 33 -15.39 -3.14 11.31
C THR A 33 -13.90 -3.16 10.98
N PRO A 34 -13.05 -3.83 11.79
CA PRO A 34 -11.61 -3.85 11.56
C PRO A 34 -11.22 -4.61 10.29
N VAL A 35 -10.13 -4.19 9.66
CA VAL A 35 -9.46 -4.89 8.55
C VAL A 35 -8.22 -5.59 9.09
N ARG A 36 -8.10 -6.89 8.82
CA ARG A 36 -7.02 -7.73 9.34
C ARG A 36 -6.35 -8.53 8.22
N LEU A 37 -5.02 -8.64 8.30
CA LEU A 37 -4.23 -9.46 7.41
C LEU A 37 -3.90 -10.79 8.08
N GLN A 38 -4.43 -11.88 7.53
CA GLN A 38 -4.12 -13.24 7.94
C GLN A 38 -2.91 -13.76 7.15
N ARG A 39 -2.16 -14.74 7.70
CA ARG A 39 -1.12 -15.46 6.96
C ARG A 39 -1.66 -15.96 5.61
N GLY A 40 -2.84 -16.56 5.62
CA GLY A 40 -3.50 -17.01 4.40
C GLY A 40 -2.93 -18.33 3.89
N ASP A 41 -3.18 -18.58 2.61
CA ASP A 41 -2.74 -19.78 1.89
C ASP A 41 -2.65 -19.43 0.40
N ALA A 42 -1.49 -19.71 -0.21
CA ALA A 42 -1.24 -19.40 -1.61
C ALA A 42 -2.06 -20.29 -2.56
N GLN A 43 -2.21 -21.59 -2.25
CA GLN A 43 -3.00 -22.54 -3.04
C GLN A 43 -4.49 -22.20 -3.02
N ALA A 44 -5.01 -21.74 -1.88
CA ALA A 44 -6.39 -21.32 -1.70
C ALA A 44 -6.63 -19.84 -2.10
N LEU A 45 -5.60 -19.16 -2.63
CA LEU A 45 -5.66 -17.82 -3.20
C LEU A 45 -6.17 -16.74 -2.23
N TRP A 46 -5.66 -16.71 -1.00
CA TRP A 46 -6.01 -15.66 -0.04
C TRP A 46 -4.92 -15.32 0.98
N GLY A 47 -4.97 -14.11 1.53
CA GLY A 47 -4.10 -13.63 2.62
C GLY A 47 -2.69 -13.26 2.17
N TYR A 48 -1.77 -13.16 3.13
CA TYR A 48 -0.38 -12.74 2.89
C TYR A 48 0.33 -13.66 1.89
N ASP A 49 0.22 -14.99 2.06
CA ASP A 49 0.94 -15.97 1.24
C ASP A 49 0.53 -15.90 -0.23
N HIS A 50 -0.77 -15.71 -0.53
CA HIS A 50 -1.24 -15.46 -1.89
C HIS A 50 -0.74 -14.14 -2.47
N ILE A 51 -0.78 -13.04 -1.70
CA ILE A 51 -0.27 -11.74 -2.15
C ILE A 51 1.22 -11.83 -2.47
N TRP A 52 1.98 -12.54 -1.64
CA TRP A 52 3.40 -12.73 -1.87
C TRP A 52 3.66 -13.62 -3.09
N ALA A 53 2.94 -14.73 -3.26
CA ALA A 53 3.13 -15.62 -4.40
C ALA A 53 2.83 -14.93 -5.75
N ASP A 54 1.67 -14.28 -5.87
CA ASP A 54 1.15 -13.82 -7.17
C ASP A 54 1.43 -12.34 -7.45
N HIS A 55 1.74 -11.55 -6.41
CA HIS A 55 1.90 -10.10 -6.52
C HIS A 55 3.25 -9.60 -5.98
N ALA A 56 4.17 -10.50 -5.61
CA ALA A 56 5.53 -10.15 -5.17
C ALA A 56 6.26 -9.18 -6.11
N PRO A 57 6.25 -9.31 -7.45
CA PRO A 57 6.97 -8.38 -8.31
C PRO A 57 6.53 -6.92 -8.10
N TRP A 58 5.22 -6.70 -7.94
CA TRP A 58 4.71 -5.36 -7.64
C TRP A 58 5.06 -4.93 -6.23
N VAL A 59 4.85 -5.79 -5.22
CA VAL A 59 5.15 -5.46 -3.82
C VAL A 59 6.62 -5.09 -3.65
N ARG A 60 7.53 -5.88 -4.24
CA ARG A 60 8.99 -5.62 -4.21
C ARG A 60 9.35 -4.28 -4.81
N ASN A 61 8.70 -3.87 -5.89
CA ASN A 61 8.92 -2.56 -6.51
C ASN A 61 8.47 -1.38 -5.62
N THR A 62 7.69 -1.62 -4.57
CA THR A 62 7.31 -0.57 -3.62
C THR A 62 8.34 -0.34 -2.51
N GLY A 63 9.27 -1.26 -2.28
CA GLY A 63 10.19 -1.22 -1.14
C GLY A 63 9.56 -1.59 0.22
N LEU A 64 8.24 -1.80 0.27
CA LEU A 64 7.47 -2.05 1.50
C LEU A 64 7.15 -3.53 1.69
N SER A 65 7.06 -3.96 2.95
CA SER A 65 6.43 -5.24 3.30
C SER A 65 4.92 -5.20 2.99
N ILE A 66 4.28 -6.37 2.81
CA ILE A 66 2.82 -6.44 2.57
C ILE A 66 2.01 -5.75 3.69
N PRO A 67 2.30 -5.97 5.00
CA PRO A 67 1.62 -5.25 6.09
C PRO A 67 1.73 -3.73 5.97
N MET A 68 2.91 -3.20 5.62
CA MET A 68 3.11 -1.76 5.47
C MET A 68 2.45 -1.20 4.21
N LEU A 69 2.50 -1.95 3.12
CA LEU A 69 1.78 -1.58 1.91
C LEU A 69 0.27 -1.51 2.20
N LEU A 70 -0.27 -2.47 2.95
CA LEU A 70 -1.66 -2.47 3.38
C LEU A 70 -2.00 -1.24 4.24
N LEU A 71 -1.19 -0.92 5.26
CA LEU A 71 -1.37 0.30 6.08
C LEU A 71 -1.36 1.56 5.22
N THR A 72 -0.36 1.67 4.34
CA THR A 72 -0.22 2.80 3.42
C THR A 72 -1.47 2.94 2.58
N LYS A 73 -1.99 1.84 2.01
CA LYS A 73 -3.18 1.88 1.17
C LYS A 73 -4.46 2.18 1.96
N LEU A 74 -4.63 1.64 3.17
CA LEU A 74 -5.79 1.95 4.02
C LEU A 74 -5.77 3.38 4.58
N SER A 75 -4.61 4.05 4.63
CA SER A 75 -4.49 5.42 5.12
C SER A 75 -5.02 6.49 4.14
N GLN A 76 -5.21 6.12 2.87
CA GLN A 76 -5.49 7.05 1.79
C GLN A 76 -6.93 6.87 1.25
N PRO A 77 -7.55 7.91 0.65
CA PRO A 77 -8.92 7.84 0.16
C PRO A 77 -9.07 6.96 -1.10
N GLY A 78 -10.26 6.40 -1.30
CA GLY A 78 -10.60 5.52 -2.43
C GLY A 78 -12.10 5.32 -2.60
N ALA A 79 -12.46 4.28 -3.36
CA ALA A 79 -13.84 3.90 -3.65
C ALA A 79 -14.09 2.43 -3.31
N VAL A 80 -15.32 2.13 -2.89
CA VAL A 80 -15.75 0.78 -2.55
C VAL A 80 -16.72 0.30 -3.61
N TYR A 81 -16.50 -0.92 -4.08
CA TYR A 81 -17.32 -1.58 -5.09
C TYR A 81 -17.83 -2.92 -4.56
N GLY A 82 -19.05 -3.27 -4.96
CA GLY A 82 -19.60 -4.60 -4.76
C GLY A 82 -18.94 -5.61 -5.69
N SER A 83 -19.03 -6.90 -5.35
CA SER A 83 -18.68 -8.00 -6.25
C SER A 83 -19.82 -9.02 -6.23
N GLU A 84 -20.00 -9.74 -7.33
CA GLU A 84 -21.05 -10.77 -7.51
C GLU A 84 -21.01 -11.90 -6.47
N VAL A 85 -19.89 -12.06 -5.75
CA VAL A 85 -19.82 -12.94 -4.58
C VAL A 85 -20.22 -12.11 -3.36
N SER A 86 -21.43 -12.31 -2.86
CA SER A 86 -22.09 -11.57 -1.76
C SER A 86 -21.29 -11.36 -0.47
N SER A 87 -20.13 -12.02 -0.31
CA SER A 87 -19.24 -11.91 0.85
C SER A 87 -17.87 -11.25 0.58
N LYS A 88 -17.55 -10.93 -0.69
CA LYS A 88 -16.27 -10.33 -1.09
C LYS A 88 -16.47 -8.86 -1.47
N PHE A 89 -16.00 -7.95 -0.63
CA PHE A 89 -16.00 -6.53 -0.93
C PHE A 89 -14.69 -6.15 -1.59
N LYS A 90 -14.76 -5.57 -2.80
CA LYS A 90 -13.58 -5.07 -3.50
C LYS A 90 -13.44 -3.60 -3.13
N VAL A 91 -12.46 -3.28 -2.30
CA VAL A 91 -12.09 -1.89 -2.01
C VAL A 91 -11.06 -1.46 -3.07
N GLY A 92 -11.50 -0.63 -4.01
CA GLY A 92 -10.62 0.01 -4.99
C GLY A 92 -10.03 1.29 -4.43
N ILE A 93 -8.81 1.24 -3.91
CA ILE A 93 -8.14 2.45 -3.41
C ILE A 93 -7.21 2.99 -4.50
N GLN A 94 -7.65 4.05 -5.18
CA GLN A 94 -6.94 4.67 -6.28
C GLN A 94 -5.79 5.54 -5.75
N LEU A 95 -4.64 4.91 -5.55
CA LEU A 95 -3.50 5.51 -4.86
C LEU A 95 -2.27 5.34 -5.72
N ALA A 96 -1.67 6.40 -6.24
CA ALA A 96 -0.54 6.29 -7.16
C ALA A 96 0.54 5.32 -6.61
N PRO A 97 0.83 4.20 -7.31
CA PRO A 97 0.12 3.62 -8.47
C PRO A 97 -1.08 2.72 -8.07
N GLN A 98 -2.18 2.82 -8.83
CA GLN A 98 -3.53 2.32 -8.50
C GLN A 98 -3.52 0.86 -7.99
N ALA A 99 -4.11 0.61 -6.82
CA ALA A 99 -4.16 -0.73 -6.22
C ALA A 99 -5.59 -1.17 -5.92
N VAL A 100 -5.82 -2.48 -5.89
CA VAL A 100 -7.08 -3.10 -5.45
C VAL A 100 -6.82 -3.90 -4.21
N LEU A 101 -7.67 -3.70 -3.21
CA LEU A 101 -7.72 -4.48 -1.98
C LEU A 101 -9.02 -5.29 -1.96
N ILE A 102 -8.91 -6.61 -1.92
CA ILE A 102 -10.07 -7.50 -1.82
C ILE A 102 -10.23 -7.92 -0.37
N LEU A 103 -11.41 -7.68 0.18
CA LEU A 103 -11.78 -7.99 1.56
C LEU A 103 -12.91 -9.02 1.62
N LYS A 104 -12.86 -9.89 2.62
CA LYS A 104 -13.93 -10.85 2.93
C LYS A 104 -14.44 -10.61 4.35
N TYR A 105 -15.74 -10.45 4.51
CA TYR A 105 -16.33 -10.31 5.85
C TYR A 105 -16.31 -11.66 6.59
N SER A 106 -15.93 -11.64 7.86
CA SER A 106 -15.99 -12.77 8.78
C SER A 106 -16.85 -12.37 9.98
N GLY A 107 -18.11 -12.80 10.02
CA GLY A 107 -19.09 -12.43 11.04
C GLY A 107 -19.08 -13.30 12.31
N GLY A 108 -17.90 -13.77 12.75
CA GLY A 108 -17.78 -14.56 13.99
C GLY A 108 -18.00 -13.71 15.24
N ALA A 109 -17.67 -14.26 16.42
CA ALA A 109 -17.77 -13.55 17.71
C ALA A 109 -17.04 -12.20 17.74
N GLU A 110 -15.97 -12.09 16.95
CA GLU A 110 -15.30 -10.83 16.68
C GLU A 110 -15.35 -10.59 15.16
N PRO A 111 -16.21 -9.69 14.67
CA PRO A 111 -16.37 -9.44 13.25
C PRO A 111 -15.18 -8.65 12.68
N PHE A 112 -14.72 -9.05 11.50
CA PHE A 112 -13.65 -8.34 10.79
C PHE A 112 -13.71 -8.56 9.28
N PHE A 113 -13.03 -7.71 8.53
CA PHE A 113 -12.70 -7.90 7.13
C PHE A 113 -11.32 -8.52 6.98
N GLY A 114 -11.25 -9.77 6.52
CA GLY A 114 -10.00 -10.43 6.18
C GLY A 114 -9.50 -9.98 4.81
N VAL A 115 -8.23 -9.61 4.73
CA VAL A 115 -7.58 -9.31 3.45
C VAL A 115 -7.41 -10.60 2.65
N THR A 116 -8.06 -10.67 1.49
CA THR A 116 -7.96 -11.78 0.56
C THR A 116 -6.81 -11.55 -0.41
N SER A 117 -6.74 -10.39 -1.04
CA SER A 117 -5.68 -10.07 -2.00
C SER A 117 -5.44 -8.56 -2.08
N LEU A 118 -4.24 -8.16 -2.50
CA LEU A 118 -3.80 -6.78 -2.69
C LEU A 118 -2.89 -6.76 -3.91
N TYR A 119 -3.23 -6.00 -4.95
CA TYR A 119 -2.45 -5.97 -6.19
C TYR A 119 -2.51 -4.63 -6.93
N LEU A 120 -1.49 -4.40 -7.77
CA LEU A 120 -1.47 -3.30 -8.72
C LEU A 120 -2.50 -3.52 -9.82
N ARG A 121 -3.27 -2.50 -10.09
CA ARG A 121 -4.40 -2.59 -10.98
C ARG A 121 -4.22 -1.64 -12.17
N ARG A 122 -4.50 -2.16 -13.37
CA ARG A 122 -4.33 -1.45 -14.65
C ARG A 122 -5.64 -1.12 -15.37
N THR A 123 -6.78 -1.65 -14.93
CA THR A 123 -8.09 -1.60 -15.64
C THR A 123 -9.19 -0.88 -14.84
N LYS A 124 -10.50 -1.00 -15.16
CA LYS A 124 -11.65 -0.48 -14.36
C LYS A 124 -12.25 -1.58 -13.49
N LEU A 125 -12.88 -1.23 -12.37
CA LEU A 125 -13.28 -2.18 -11.31
C LEU A 125 -14.68 -2.60 -11.68
N ASP A 126 -14.85 -3.89 -11.83
CA ASP A 126 -16.16 -4.47 -12.12
C ASP A 126 -16.97 -4.48 -10.82
N GLY A 127 -18.27 -4.26 -10.97
CA GLY A 127 -19.24 -4.23 -9.87
C GLY A 127 -19.80 -2.84 -9.56
N ASP A 128 -20.87 -2.82 -8.77
CA ASP A 128 -21.59 -1.60 -8.45
C ASP A 128 -20.81 -0.72 -7.48
N PHE A 129 -20.78 0.57 -7.76
CA PHE A 129 -20.24 1.55 -6.83
C PHE A 129 -21.09 1.60 -5.56
N ILE A 130 -20.48 1.36 -4.40
CA ILE A 130 -21.15 1.40 -3.10
C ILE A 130 -20.94 2.76 -2.43
N GLY A 131 -19.71 3.27 -2.45
CA GLY A 131 -19.41 4.51 -1.73
C GLY A 131 -17.95 4.91 -1.78
N ARG A 132 -17.64 6.03 -1.12
CA ARG A 132 -16.27 6.57 -1.00
C ARG A 132 -15.65 6.15 0.33
N PHE A 133 -14.45 5.61 0.28
CA PHE A 133 -13.61 5.38 1.44
C PHE A 133 -12.72 6.63 1.65
N ARG A 134 -12.76 7.26 2.83
CA ARG A 134 -12.00 8.50 3.07
C ARG A 134 -10.55 8.29 3.51
N GLY A 135 -10.12 7.03 3.64
CA GLY A 135 -8.90 6.67 4.34
C GLY A 135 -9.18 6.49 5.84
N CYS A 136 -8.34 5.69 6.50
CA CYS A 136 -8.48 5.36 7.90
C CYS A 136 -7.47 6.13 8.76
N SER A 137 -7.97 6.89 9.75
CA SER A 137 -7.13 7.60 10.72
C SER A 137 -6.27 6.66 11.57
N HIS A 138 -6.76 5.45 11.85
CA HIS A 138 -5.99 4.42 12.55
C HIS A 138 -4.74 4.02 11.76
N ALA A 139 -4.89 3.75 10.45
CA ALA A 139 -3.76 3.45 9.58
C ALA A 139 -2.77 4.62 9.50
N GLN A 140 -3.27 5.86 9.42
CA GLN A 140 -2.42 7.06 9.44
C GLN A 140 -1.64 7.19 10.76
N ALA A 141 -2.26 6.89 11.90
CA ALA A 141 -1.61 6.93 13.20
C ALA A 141 -0.51 5.87 13.31
N LEU A 142 -0.76 4.64 12.85
CA LEU A 142 0.24 3.57 12.83
C LEU A 142 1.45 3.91 11.94
N LEU A 143 1.22 4.51 10.77
CA LEU A 143 2.30 4.98 9.89
C LEU A 143 3.13 6.11 10.51
N LYS A 144 2.49 7.06 11.21
CA LYS A 144 3.21 8.14 11.91
C LYS A 144 4.05 7.62 13.06
N ALA A 145 3.57 6.58 13.75
CA ALA A 145 4.29 5.96 14.87
C ALA A 145 5.53 5.18 14.41
N ASN A 146 5.60 4.74 13.14
CA ASN A 146 6.80 4.13 12.56
C ASN A 146 6.87 4.36 11.03
N PRO A 147 7.66 5.34 10.56
CA PRO A 147 7.73 5.68 9.15
C PRO A 147 8.57 4.71 8.30
N VAL A 148 9.27 3.74 8.89
CA VAL A 148 10.21 2.86 8.18
C VAL A 148 9.99 1.40 8.57
N PHE A 149 9.62 0.56 7.59
CA PHE A 149 9.92 -0.87 7.59
C PHE A 149 10.21 -1.26 6.14
N GLU A 150 11.48 -1.24 5.78
CA GLU A 150 11.93 -1.74 4.47
C GLU A 150 11.75 -3.26 4.40
N LEU A 151 11.53 -3.79 3.19
CA LEU A 151 11.43 -5.23 2.91
C LEU A 151 12.50 -6.10 3.61
N ALA A 152 13.70 -5.56 3.82
CA ALA A 152 14.82 -6.26 4.43
C ALA A 152 14.60 -6.66 5.91
N GLU A 153 13.88 -5.86 6.70
CA GLU A 153 13.63 -6.16 8.12
C GLU A 153 12.59 -7.28 8.32
N PHE A 154 11.69 -7.46 7.36
CA PHE A 154 10.65 -8.50 7.44
C PHE A 154 11.17 -9.88 7.02
N ALA A 155 12.11 -9.91 6.06
CA ALA A 155 12.74 -11.15 5.61
C ALA A 155 13.51 -11.87 6.74
N GLN A 156 14.01 -11.15 7.75
CA GLN A 156 14.71 -11.73 8.89
C GLN A 156 13.78 -12.31 9.98
N ARG A 157 12.48 -11.98 9.96
CA ARG A 157 11.52 -12.43 10.98
C ARG A 157 10.60 -13.56 10.51
N ALA A 158 10.43 -13.73 9.20
CA ALA A 158 9.51 -14.72 8.66
C ALA A 158 10.09 -16.13 8.63
N ASP A 159 11.42 -16.27 8.48
CA ASP A 159 12.07 -17.57 8.32
C ASP A 159 13.42 -17.59 9.06
N GLY A 160 13.71 -18.69 9.74
CA GLY A 160 15.05 -19.01 10.26
C GLY A 160 16.09 -19.24 9.15
N ASP A 161 15.74 -18.99 7.90
CA ASP A 161 16.65 -18.99 6.76
C ASP A 161 16.93 -17.55 6.33
N ALA A 162 18.12 -17.09 6.71
CA ALA A 162 18.63 -15.77 6.40
C ALA A 162 18.57 -15.50 4.88
N TYR A 163 17.69 -14.58 4.47
CA TYR A 163 17.86 -13.91 3.19
C TYR A 163 19.13 -13.05 3.29
N ALA A 164 20.21 -13.49 2.65
CA ALA A 164 21.44 -12.73 2.49
C ALA A 164 21.14 -11.46 1.66
N ALA A 165 20.69 -10.41 2.33
CA ALA A 165 20.64 -9.08 1.75
C ALA A 165 22.08 -8.61 1.53
N ALA A 166 22.56 -8.70 0.29
CA ALA A 166 23.71 -7.90 -0.12
C ALA A 166 23.28 -6.43 -0.02
N PRO A 167 23.92 -5.60 0.83
CA PRO A 167 23.54 -4.20 0.96
C PRO A 167 23.98 -3.46 -0.30
N GLN A 168 23.05 -3.19 -1.22
CA GLN A 168 23.26 -2.07 -2.13
C GLN A 168 23.01 -0.80 -1.33
N GLN A 169 24.10 -0.27 -0.77
CA GLN A 169 24.14 1.08 -0.26
C GLN A 169 23.66 2.04 -1.36
N ILE A 170 22.43 2.53 -1.24
CA ILE A 170 22.03 3.73 -1.96
C ILE A 170 22.73 4.88 -1.23
N THR A 171 23.97 5.15 -1.63
CA THR A 171 24.65 6.39 -1.28
C THR A 171 23.84 7.53 -1.89
N ALA A 172 23.08 8.21 -1.05
CA ALA A 172 22.54 9.53 -1.34
C ALA A 172 23.71 10.49 -1.63
N SER A 173 24.14 10.52 -2.89
CA SER A 173 25.09 11.51 -3.39
C SER A 173 24.34 12.82 -3.50
N ILE A 174 24.41 13.62 -2.43
CA ILE A 174 24.06 15.04 -2.48
C ILE A 174 25.06 15.69 -3.45
N SER A 175 24.66 15.80 -4.72
CA SER A 175 25.40 16.54 -5.73
C SER A 175 25.16 18.03 -5.50
N THR A 176 26.02 18.64 -4.68
CA THR A 176 26.17 20.10 -4.65
C THR A 176 26.74 20.55 -6.00
N ARG A 177 25.87 20.90 -6.96
CA ARG A 177 26.28 21.61 -8.17
C ARG A 177 26.66 23.05 -7.81
N LYS A 178 27.96 23.25 -7.52
CA LYS A 178 28.61 24.57 -7.56
C LYS A 178 28.44 25.16 -8.97
N HIS A 179 27.72 26.28 -9.07
CA HIS A 179 27.73 27.14 -10.26
C HIS A 179 29.14 27.68 -10.50
N ARG A 180 29.83 27.13 -11.50
CA ARG A 180 31.07 27.68 -12.05
C ARG A 180 30.68 28.64 -13.18
N ARG A 181 30.62 29.94 -12.86
CA ARG A 181 30.64 31.02 -13.85
C ARG A 181 32.01 31.00 -14.55
N THR A 182 32.05 30.68 -15.83
CA THR A 182 33.19 31.01 -16.69
C THR A 182 32.85 32.28 -17.46
N LYS A 183 33.60 33.35 -17.13
CA LYS A 183 33.80 34.51 -18.00
C LYS A 183 34.47 34.04 -19.28
N HIS A 184 33.97 34.49 -20.42
CA HIS A 184 34.82 34.83 -21.55
C HIS A 184 34.17 36.00 -22.30
N ASP A 185 34.79 37.16 -22.15
CA ASP A 185 34.65 38.30 -23.05
C ASP A 185 35.12 37.89 -24.45
N LEU A 186 34.43 38.40 -25.48
CA LEU A 186 35.06 38.97 -26.68
C LEU A 186 34.03 39.70 -27.58
N ARG A 187 34.12 41.03 -27.52
CA ARG A 187 34.07 42.01 -28.63
C ARG A 187 32.80 42.20 -29.48
N ALA A 188 32.18 43.35 -29.22
CA ALA A 188 32.07 44.51 -30.13
C ALA A 188 31.40 44.34 -31.51
N ALA A 189 30.21 44.94 -31.65
CA ALA A 189 29.87 45.85 -32.74
C ALA A 189 28.66 46.73 -32.32
N LEU A 190 28.87 48.05 -32.33
CA LEU A 190 27.82 49.09 -32.21
C LEU A 190 27.19 49.37 -33.61
N PRO A 191 26.05 50.09 -33.69
CA PRO A 191 25.04 49.95 -34.73
C PRO A 191 25.19 50.97 -35.87
N PRO A 192 24.41 50.85 -36.96
CA PRO A 192 24.01 52.01 -37.72
C PRO A 192 22.64 52.52 -37.24
N THR A 193 22.67 53.77 -36.81
CA THR A 193 21.56 54.73 -36.76
C THR A 193 20.87 54.85 -38.12
N GLY A 194 19.54 54.91 -38.14
CA GLY A 194 18.74 55.18 -39.32
C GLY A 194 17.41 55.81 -38.95
N THR A 195 17.36 57.13 -39.08
CA THR A 195 16.26 58.06 -38.88
C THR A 195 15.26 58.05 -40.06
N GLU A 196 14.06 58.57 -39.80
CA GLU A 196 13.05 59.14 -40.71
C GLU A 196 12.00 58.22 -41.37
N GLY A 197 10.73 58.63 -41.23
CA GLY A 197 9.54 58.08 -41.85
C GLY A 197 8.30 58.23 -40.99
#